data_AF-A0AAJ0UMF7-F1
#
_entry.id   AF-A0AAJ0UMF7-F1
#
_cell.length_a   1.000
_cell.length_b   1.000
_cell.length_c   1.000
_cell.angle_alpha   90.00
_cell.angle_beta   90.00
_cell.angle_gamma   90.00
#
_symmetry.space_group_name_H-M   'P 1'
#
loop_
_entity.id
_entity.type
_entity.pdbx_description
1 polymer ?
#
loop_
_entity_poly.entity_id
_entity_poly.type
_entity_poly.pdbx_seq_one_letter_code
_entity_poly.pdbx_strand_id
1 'polypeptide(L)' 'MVGTTESLDALKSIGLNLYERKIFVALLAKGVATAAEVSEIASVPRSRSYDVLESLADKGF' A
#
# COMPACT_ATOMS: atom_id res chain seq x y z
N MET A 1 4.82 11.10 13.15
CA MET A 1 4.90 9.64 12.93
C MET A 1 3.54 9.15 12.44
N VAL A 2 3.23 9.37 11.16
CA VAL A 2 2.26 8.66 10.30
C VAL A 2 2.66 9.13 8.89
N GLY A 3 2.82 8.21 7.92
CA GLY A 3 3.22 8.53 6.54
C GLY A 3 2.45 9.74 6.01
N THR A 4 3.21 10.75 5.61
CA THR A 4 2.81 12.12 5.32
C THR A 4 1.69 12.14 4.27
N THR A 5 0.68 12.99 4.44
CA THR A 5 -0.39 13.21 3.46
C THR A 5 0.18 13.44 2.04
N GLU A 6 1.36 14.06 1.96
CA GLU A 6 2.14 14.24 0.74
C GLU A 6 2.48 12.92 0.02
N SER A 7 2.81 11.84 0.73
CA SER A 7 3.07 10.54 0.10
C SER A 7 1.81 9.98 -0.54
N LEU A 8 0.65 10.13 0.11
CA LEU A 8 -0.63 9.68 -0.45
C LEU A 8 -1.05 10.52 -1.67
N ASP A 9 -0.72 11.82 -1.69
CA ASP A 9 -0.97 12.69 -2.84
C ASP A 9 0.01 12.41 -4.00
N ALA A 10 1.28 12.16 -3.72
CA ALA A 10 2.26 11.76 -4.73
C ALA A 10 1.87 10.44 -5.40
N LEU A 11 1.41 9.46 -4.61
CA LEU A 11 0.94 8.18 -5.14
C LEU A 11 -0.39 8.35 -5.92
N LYS A 12 -1.22 9.34 -5.57
CA LYS A 12 -2.42 9.68 -6.34
C LYS A 12 -2.05 10.23 -7.71
N SER A 13 -1.02 11.06 -7.78
CA SER A 13 -0.51 11.66 -9.03
C SER A 13 -0.06 10.61 -10.05
N ILE A 14 0.42 9.45 -9.59
CA ILE A 14 0.87 8.36 -10.46
C ILE A 14 -0.23 7.31 -10.73
N GLY A 15 -1.48 7.61 -10.36
CA GLY A 15 -2.65 6.80 -10.71
C GLY A 15 -2.97 5.67 -9.75
N LEU A 16 -2.38 5.65 -8.54
CA LEU A 16 -2.71 4.63 -7.54
C LEU A 16 -4.08 4.90 -6.89
N ASN A 17 -4.85 3.85 -6.67
CA ASN A 17 -6.10 3.89 -5.93
C ASN A 17 -5.85 4.01 -4.41
N LEU A 18 -6.90 4.27 -3.63
CA LEU A 18 -6.75 4.49 -2.18
C LEU A 18 -6.21 3.26 -1.44
N TYR A 19 -6.56 2.05 -1.85
CA TYR A 19 -6.07 0.81 -1.23
C TYR A 19 -4.61 0.56 -1.56
N GLU A 20 -4.23 0.71 -2.83
CA GLU A 20 -2.83 0.66 -3.27
C GLU A 20 -1.97 1.64 -2.51
N ARG A 21 -2.45 2.89 -2.35
CA ARG A 21 -1.76 3.91 -1.56
C ARG A 21 -1.54 3.51 -0.12
N LYS A 22 -2.56 2.97 0.55
CA LYS A 22 -2.47 2.54 1.94
C LYS A 22 -1.50 1.35 2.10
N ILE A 23 -1.62 0.35 1.24
CA ILE A 23 -0.75 -0.84 1.22
C ILE A 23 0.70 -0.44 0.95
N PHE A 24 0.93 0.41 -0.05
CA PHE A 24 2.28 0.86 -0.43
C PHE A 24 2.95 1.70 0.67
N VAL A 25 2.21 2.62 1.31
CA VAL A 25 2.74 3.38 2.45
C VAL A 25 3.02 2.47 3.65
N ALA A 26 2.16 1.48 3.92
CA ALA A 26 2.39 0.50 4.99
C ALA A 26 3.64 -0.36 4.72
N LEU A 27 3.86 -0.77 3.47
CA LEU A 27 5.07 -1.45 3.01
C LEU A 27 6.31 -0.58 3.19
N LEU A 28 6.30 0.65 2.69
CA LEU A 28 7.41 1.59 2.83
C LEU A 28 7.75 1.87 4.30
N ALA A 29 6.74 2.00 5.17
CA ALA A 29 6.95 2.24 6.58
C ALA A 29 7.59 1.03 7.31
N LYS A 30 7.28 -0.19 6.87
CA LYS A 30 7.77 -1.42 7.51
C LYS A 30 9.00 -2.02 6.80
N GLY A 31 9.27 -1.62 5.56
CA GLY A 31 10.31 -2.16 4.68
C GLY A 31 9.94 -3.53 4.13
N VAL A 32 10.13 -4.58 4.93
CA VAL A 32 9.81 -5.97 4.56
C VAL A 32 8.67 -6.46 5.43
N ALA A 33 7.55 -6.81 4.78
CA ALA A 33 6.33 -7.19 5.45
C ALA A 33 5.61 -8.29 4.67
N THR A 34 4.94 -9.19 5.39
CA THR A 34 4.04 -10.16 4.76
C THR A 34 2.69 -9.50 4.44
N ALA A 35 1.95 -10.04 3.47
CA ALA A 35 0.60 -9.55 3.13
C ALA A 35 -0.34 -9.50 4.35
N ALA A 36 -0.14 -10.41 5.32
CA ALA A 36 -0.82 -10.42 6.60
C ALA A 36 -0.55 -9.17 7.45
N GLU A 37 0.73 -8.81 7.61
CA GLU A 37 1.13 -7.67 8.42
C GLU A 37 0.75 -6.35 7.73
N VAL A 38 0.90 -6.26 6.40
CA VAL A 38 0.50 -5.08 5.64
C VAL A 38 -1.02 -4.90 5.69
N SER A 39 -1.79 -6.00 5.64
CA SER A 39 -3.24 -6.00 5.80
C SER A 39 -3.67 -5.41 7.15
N GLU A 40 -3.00 -5.78 8.24
CA GLU A 40 -3.26 -5.21 9.57
C GLU A 40 -2.89 -3.73 9.64
N ILE A 41 -1.71 -3.34 9.15
CA ILE A 41 -1.22 -1.95 9.21
C ILE A 41 -2.07 -1.03 8.34
N ALA A 42 -2.40 -1.45 7.13
CA ALA A 42 -3.20 -0.68 6.18
C ALA A 42 -4.71 -0.73 6.50
N SER A 43 -5.12 -1.58 7.45
CA SER A 43 -6.52 -1.87 7.78
C SER A 43 -7.34 -2.26 6.54
N VAL A 44 -6.74 -3.06 5.65
CA VAL A 44 -7.35 -3.59 4.42
C VAL A 44 -7.54 -5.10 4.59
N PRO A 45 -8.67 -5.69 4.17
CA PRO A 45 -8.86 -7.15 4.26
C PRO A 45 -7.74 -7.92 3.57
N ARG A 46 -7.34 -9.08 4.13
CA ARG A 46 -6.27 -9.93 3.56
C ARG A 46 -6.50 -10.22 2.07
N SER A 47 -7.70 -10.63 1.69
CA SER A 47 -8.05 -10.91 0.29
C SER A 47 -7.71 -9.74 -0.64
N ARG A 48 -8.19 -8.53 -0.29
CA ARG A 48 -7.89 -7.31 -1.05
C ARG A 48 -6.42 -6.92 -1.00
N SER A 49 -5.73 -7.24 0.08
CA SER A 49 -4.31 -6.91 0.21
C SER A 49 -3.51 -7.71 -0.82
N TYR A 50 -3.85 -8.98 -1.07
CA TYR A 50 -3.27 -9.76 -2.16
C TYR A 50 -3.56 -9.14 -3.54
N ASP A 51 -4.82 -8.83 -3.85
CA ASP A 51 -5.20 -8.21 -5.14
C ASP A 51 -4.44 -6.90 -5.38
N VAL A 52 -4.30 -6.09 -4.33
CA VAL A 52 -3.61 -4.80 -4.38
C VAL A 52 -2.10 -4.95 -4.50
N LEU A 53 -1.51 -5.91 -3.80
CA LEU A 53 -0.08 -6.23 -3.92
C LEU A 53 0.26 -6.76 -5.31
N GLU A 54 -0.60 -7.61 -5.87
CA GLU A 54 -0.46 -8.11 -7.23
C GLU A 54 -0.57 -6.95 -8.25
N SER A 55 -1.54 -6.05 -8.08
CA SER A 55 -1.65 -4.88 -8.96
C SER A 55 -0.46 -3.91 -8.84
N LEU A 56 0.10 -3.75 -7.64
CA LEU A 56 1.33 -2.98 -7.43
C LEU A 56 2.52 -3.63 -8.16
N ALA A 57 2.67 -4.96 -8.03
CA ALA A 57 3.74 -5.72 -8.67
C ALA A 57 3.61 -5.70 -10.20
N ASP A 58 2.40 -5.82 -10.75
CA ASP A 58 2.12 -5.73 -12.18
C ASP A 58 2.47 -4.35 -12.76
N LYS A 59 2.25 -3.30 -11.96
CA LYS A 59 2.66 -1.92 -12.29
C LYS A 59 4.18 -1.68 -12.11
N GLY A 60 4.92 -2.62 -11.54
CA GLY A 60 6.37 -2.53 -11.34
C GLY A 60 6.80 -1.72 -10.12
N PHE A 61 5.94 -1.60 -9.11
CA PHE A 61 6.24 -0.94 -7.83
C PHE A 61 6.85 -1.88 -6.78
#